data_AF-A0A660WDV1-F1
#
_entry.id   AF-A0A660WDV1-F1
#
_cell.length_a   1.000
_cell.length_b   1.000
_cell.length_c   1.000
_cell.angle_alpha   90.00
_cell.angle_beta   90.00
_cell.angle_gamma   90.00
#
_symmetry.space_group_name_H-M   'P 1'
#
loop_
_entity.id
_entity.type
_entity.pdbx_description
1 polymer ?
#
loop_
_entity_poly.entity_id
_entity_poly.type
_entity_poly.pdbx_seq_one_letter_code
_entity_poly.pdbx_strand_id
1 'polypeptide(L)'
;MVKHPKENYEPKPSYYAIQRLASLFCDSVKLFKKGFSVAVSPDRYLPSKNWKYIEPYMVWDGQEIQSLNRVEKYLFKNADTGEVMLVLWNAVRPSDRQDLLSDVTLETADYTGFTGVDIMTGKSFKVAASTKDGKTVLKNVVIPDYPVIIKMTPKK
;
A
#
# COMPACT_ATOMS: atom_id res chain seq x y z
N MET A 1 -18.08 24.39 11.56
CA MET A 1 -16.67 24.70 11.21
C MET A 1 -16.28 25.93 12.01
N VAL A 2 -15.30 25.82 12.91
CA VAL A 2 -14.86 26.95 13.75
C VAL A 2 -14.07 27.90 12.86
N LYS A 3 -14.43 29.18 12.82
CA LYS A 3 -13.70 30.21 12.06
C LYS A 3 -12.85 31.01 13.05
N HIS A 4 -11.52 30.96 12.92
CA HIS A 4 -10.61 31.80 13.69
C HIS A 4 -10.15 32.99 12.84
N PRO A 5 -10.05 34.20 13.40
CA PRO A 5 -9.78 35.41 12.63
C PRO A 5 -8.41 35.44 11.93
N LYS A 6 -7.46 34.60 12.37
CA LYS A 6 -6.09 34.53 11.80
C LYS A 6 -5.73 33.17 11.20
N GLU A 7 -6.52 32.14 11.48
CA GLU A 7 -6.20 30.76 11.07
C GLU A 7 -7.41 30.11 10.45
N ASN A 8 -7.22 29.50 9.30
CA ASN A 8 -8.25 28.66 8.71
C ASN A 8 -8.10 27.25 9.29
N TYR A 9 -9.05 26.81 10.13
CA TYR A 9 -9.09 25.44 10.66
C TYR A 9 -9.62 24.42 9.64
N GLU A 10 -9.52 24.73 8.35
CA GLU A 10 -9.80 23.78 7.30
C GLU A 10 -8.81 22.60 7.37
N PRO A 11 -9.32 21.36 7.32
CA PRO A 11 -8.46 20.20 7.41
C PRO A 11 -7.49 20.12 6.23
N LYS A 12 -6.21 19.91 6.54
CA LYS A 12 -5.16 19.63 5.55
C LYS A 12 -5.29 18.19 5.02
N PRO A 13 -4.69 17.85 3.87
CA PRO A 13 -4.72 16.48 3.32
C PRO A 13 -4.34 15.38 4.33
N SER A 14 -3.36 15.65 5.20
CA SER A 14 -2.93 14.72 6.26
C SER A 14 -4.06 14.39 7.25
N TYR A 15 -4.96 15.34 7.55
CA TYR A 15 -6.12 15.07 8.40
C TYR A 15 -7.01 13.99 7.79
N TYR A 16 -7.32 14.10 6.49
CA TYR A 16 -8.14 13.11 5.79
C TYR A 16 -7.45 11.76 5.66
N ALA A 17 -6.13 11.73 5.46
CA ALA A 17 -5.37 10.49 5.44
C ALA A 17 -5.48 9.76 6.80
N ILE A 18 -5.28 10.47 7.91
CA ILE A 18 -5.44 9.88 9.26
C ILE A 18 -6.88 9.46 9.53
N GLN A 19 -7.87 10.27 9.13
CA GLN A 19 -9.28 9.93 9.27
C GLN A 19 -9.61 8.60 8.57
N ARG A 20 -9.10 8.41 7.35
CA ARG A 20 -9.32 7.16 6.57
C ARG A 20 -8.59 5.98 7.21
N LEU A 21 -7.34 6.16 7.63
CA LEU A 21 -6.61 5.11 8.35
C LEU A 21 -7.38 4.69 9.61
N ALA A 22 -7.82 5.63 10.43
CA ALA A 22 -8.61 5.35 11.62
C ALA A 22 -9.93 4.61 11.30
N SER A 23 -10.58 4.95 10.18
CA SER A 23 -11.80 4.24 9.74
C SER A 23 -11.55 2.79 9.30
N LEU A 24 -10.35 2.47 8.83
CA LEU A 24 -9.96 1.13 8.37
C LEU A 24 -9.37 0.28 9.50
N PHE A 25 -8.63 0.91 10.42
CA PHE A 25 -7.95 0.28 11.54
C PHE A 25 -8.68 0.54 12.85
N CYS A 26 -9.85 -0.09 13.02
CA CYS A 26 -10.55 -0.10 14.31
C CYS A 26 -9.85 -1.01 15.34
N ASP A 27 -10.30 -0.98 16.59
CA ASP A 27 -9.66 -1.72 17.69
C ASP A 27 -9.51 -3.22 17.44
N SER A 28 -10.44 -3.83 16.72
CA SER A 28 -10.42 -5.25 16.34
C SER A 28 -9.35 -5.60 15.30
N VAL A 29 -8.75 -4.60 14.65
CA VAL A 29 -7.74 -4.78 13.62
C VAL A 29 -6.36 -4.80 14.26
N LYS A 30 -5.70 -5.96 14.20
CA LYS A 30 -4.36 -6.15 14.78
C LYS A 30 -3.37 -6.60 13.73
N LEU A 31 -2.09 -6.37 13.99
CA LEU A 31 -1.01 -6.88 13.15
C LEU A 31 -1.11 -8.41 13.05
N PHE A 32 -1.17 -8.92 11.82
CA PHE A 32 -1.32 -10.34 11.55
C PHE A 32 0.04 -11.04 11.55
N LYS A 33 0.66 -11.14 12.73
CA LYS A 33 2.04 -11.64 12.90
C LYS A 33 2.30 -13.06 12.38
N LYS A 34 1.29 -13.94 12.46
CA LYS A 34 1.34 -15.32 11.93
C LYS A 34 0.63 -15.45 10.57
N GLY A 35 0.57 -14.35 9.81
CA GLY A 35 -0.01 -14.33 8.48
C GLY A 35 0.80 -15.13 7.47
N PHE A 36 0.33 -15.11 6.23
CA PHE A 36 1.03 -15.70 5.09
C PHE A 36 2.12 -14.76 4.57
N SER A 37 3.09 -15.33 3.86
CA SER A 37 4.12 -14.54 3.21
C SER A 37 3.55 -13.77 2.00
N VAL A 38 4.08 -12.57 1.78
CA VAL A 38 3.73 -11.70 0.65
C VAL A 38 4.99 -11.39 -0.12
N ALA A 39 5.04 -11.79 -1.38
CA ALA A 39 6.09 -11.43 -2.32
C ALA A 39 5.61 -10.31 -3.23
N VAL A 40 6.48 -9.35 -3.50
CA VAL A 40 6.21 -8.27 -4.46
C VAL A 40 7.24 -8.39 -5.56
N SER A 41 6.76 -8.67 -6.76
CA SER A 41 7.55 -8.70 -7.97
C SER A 41 7.31 -7.37 -8.67
N PRO A 42 8.14 -6.34 -8.44
CA PRO A 42 8.00 -5.10 -9.17
C PRO A 42 8.13 -5.39 -10.64
N ASP A 43 7.29 -4.77 -11.47
CA ASP A 43 7.50 -4.79 -12.90
C ASP A 43 8.80 -4.01 -13.17
N ARG A 44 9.89 -4.77 -13.33
CA ARG A 44 11.21 -4.24 -13.70
C ARG A 44 11.24 -3.83 -15.18
N TYR A 45 10.14 -4.06 -15.92
CA TYR A 45 10.08 -4.10 -17.37
C TYR A 45 8.83 -3.43 -17.93
N LEU A 46 8.43 -2.26 -17.43
CA LEU A 46 7.86 -1.32 -18.38
C LEU A 46 9.02 -0.86 -19.28
N PRO A 47 9.01 -1.13 -20.60
CA PRO A 47 9.90 -0.48 -21.57
C PRO A 47 9.53 1.01 -21.70
N SER A 48 9.30 1.66 -20.57
CA SER A 48 9.07 3.07 -20.43
C SER A 48 10.39 3.75 -20.73
N LYS A 49 10.38 4.61 -21.76
CA LYS A 49 11.48 5.54 -22.04
C LYS A 49 11.82 6.45 -20.84
N ASN A 50 10.98 6.43 -19.80
CA ASN A 50 11.15 7.18 -18.56
C ASN A 50 11.73 6.32 -17.42
N TRP A 51 12.18 5.09 -17.66
CA TRP A 51 12.93 4.34 -16.66
C TRP A 51 14.25 5.05 -16.38
N LYS A 52 14.28 5.78 -15.26
CA LYS A 52 15.49 6.35 -14.71
C LYS A 52 16.06 5.33 -13.71
N TYR A 53 17.30 4.91 -13.95
CA TYR A 53 18.09 4.27 -12.92
C TYR A 53 18.25 5.27 -11.77
N ILE A 54 17.84 4.88 -10.56
CA ILE A 54 17.98 5.70 -9.35
C ILE A 54 19.07 5.05 -8.52
N GLU A 55 20.06 5.84 -8.12
CA GLU A 55 21.10 5.35 -7.24
C GLU A 55 20.49 4.88 -5.92
N PRO A 56 21.00 3.79 -5.32
CA PRO A 56 20.42 3.20 -4.12
C PRO A 56 20.51 4.10 -2.88
N TYR A 57 21.19 5.25 -2.98
CA TYR A 57 21.38 6.23 -1.92
C TYR A 57 21.12 7.65 -2.43
N MET A 58 20.73 8.54 -1.52
CA MET A 58 20.64 9.98 -1.73
C MET A 58 21.37 10.68 -0.59
N VAL A 59 22.14 11.72 -0.89
CA VAL A 59 22.73 12.56 0.16
C VAL A 59 21.70 13.62 0.58
N TRP A 60 21.20 13.54 1.81
CA TRP A 60 20.34 14.54 2.43
C TRP A 60 21.11 15.18 3.59
N ASP A 61 21.29 16.50 3.56
CA ASP A 61 21.99 17.27 4.60
C ASP A 61 23.41 16.72 4.90
N GLY A 62 24.09 16.23 3.87
CA GLY A 62 25.44 15.65 3.97
C GLY A 62 25.48 14.20 4.47
N GLN A 63 24.34 13.57 4.72
CA GLN A 63 24.25 12.14 5.06
C GLN A 63 23.73 11.31 3.89
N GLU A 64 24.41 10.21 3.59
CA GLU A 64 23.91 9.18 2.68
C GLU A 64 22.73 8.44 3.33
N ILE A 65 21.53 8.68 2.81
CA ILE A 65 20.34 7.92 3.14
C ILE A 65 20.17 6.87 2.05
N GLN A 66 20.34 5.60 2.40
CA GLN A 66 19.94 4.51 1.51
C GLN A 66 18.43 4.58 1.32
N SER A 67 17.97 4.71 0.07
CA SER A 67 16.55 4.56 -0.19
C SER A 67 16.20 3.11 0.17
N LEU A 68 15.08 2.92 0.89
CA LEU A 68 14.48 1.59 1.00
C LEU A 68 13.99 1.25 -0.41
N ASN A 69 14.87 0.72 -1.26
CA ASN A 69 14.60 0.32 -2.64
C ASN A 69 13.78 -0.99 -2.66
N ARG A 70 12.79 -1.07 -1.78
CA ARG A 70 11.91 -2.20 -1.55
C ARG A 70 10.51 -1.69 -1.22
N VAL A 71 9.54 -2.52 -1.55
CA VAL A 71 8.16 -2.31 -1.12
C VAL A 71 8.04 -2.72 0.33
N GLU A 72 7.54 -1.80 1.14
CA GLU A 72 7.15 -2.03 2.51
C GLU A 72 5.75 -2.63 2.55
N LYS A 73 5.57 -3.66 3.38
CA LYS A 73 4.36 -4.50 3.38
C LYS A 73 3.97 -4.90 4.79
N TYR A 74 2.70 -4.74 5.11
CA TYR A 74 2.15 -5.05 6.43
C TYR A 74 0.82 -5.75 6.30
N LEU A 75 0.64 -6.84 7.04
CA LEU A 75 -0.64 -7.54 7.12
C LEU A 75 -1.31 -7.23 8.44
N PHE A 76 -2.58 -6.85 8.36
CA PHE A 76 -3.45 -6.70 9.50
C PHE A 76 -4.67 -7.59 9.33
N LYS A 77 -5.24 -8.05 10.44
CA LYS A 77 -6.44 -8.88 10.44
C LYS A 77 -7.44 -8.29 11.41
N ASN A 78 -8.67 -8.14 10.95
CA ASN A 78 -9.82 -7.87 11.80
C ASN A 78 -10.21 -9.19 12.50
N ALA A 79 -10.15 -9.20 13.83
CA ALA A 79 -10.44 -10.38 14.64
C ALA A 79 -11.90 -10.84 14.54
N ASP A 80 -12.84 -9.92 14.30
CA ASP A 80 -14.27 -10.20 14.32
C ASP A 80 -14.75 -10.79 12.98
N THR A 81 -14.24 -10.26 11.87
CA THR A 81 -14.69 -10.64 10.52
C THR A 81 -13.73 -11.59 9.81
N GLY A 82 -12.49 -11.71 10.31
CA GLY A 82 -11.42 -12.41 9.62
C GLY A 82 -10.89 -11.67 8.38
N GLU A 83 -11.42 -10.48 8.05
CA GLU A 83 -10.92 -9.63 6.97
C GLU A 83 -9.45 -9.30 7.18
N VAL A 84 -8.67 -9.42 6.11
CA VAL A 84 -7.25 -9.08 6.09
C VAL A 84 -7.03 -7.83 5.26
N MET A 85 -6.15 -6.97 5.76
CA MET A 85 -5.70 -5.75 5.11
C MET A 85 -4.21 -5.86 4.85
N LEU A 86 -3.84 -5.87 3.57
CA LEU A 86 -2.46 -5.77 3.12
C LEU A 86 -2.16 -4.30 2.80
N VAL A 87 -1.31 -3.69 3.61
CA VAL A 87 -0.79 -2.34 3.37
C VAL A 87 0.49 -2.44 2.55
N LEU A 88 0.58 -1.65 1.48
CA LEU A 88 1.74 -1.55 0.59
C LEU A 88 2.14 -0.09 0.41
N TRP A 89 3.43 0.20 0.43
CA TRP A 89 4.01 1.47 -0.01
C TRP A 89 5.48 1.28 -0.34
N ASN A 90 6.13 2.28 -0.94
CA ASN A 90 7.58 2.24 -1.18
C ASN A 90 8.22 3.60 -0.84
N ALA A 91 9.50 3.63 -0.52
CA ALA A 91 10.16 4.89 -0.12
C ALA A 91 10.76 5.67 -1.29
N VAL A 92 10.48 5.28 -2.54
CA VAL A 92 11.01 5.93 -3.74
C VAL A 92 10.08 7.05 -4.14
N ARG A 93 10.61 8.27 -4.24
CA ARG A 93 9.79 9.44 -4.54
C ARG A 93 9.24 9.40 -5.98
N PRO A 94 8.06 9.98 -6.22
CA PRO A 94 7.49 10.16 -7.54
C PRO A 94 8.38 10.97 -8.50
N SER A 95 9.21 11.89 -7.96
CA SER A 95 10.19 12.65 -8.73
C SER A 95 11.31 11.79 -9.29
N ASP A 96 11.63 10.71 -8.58
CA ASP A 96 12.76 9.85 -8.85
C ASP A 96 12.30 8.66 -9.69
N ARG A 97 11.07 8.17 -9.45
CA ARG A 97 10.43 7.05 -10.15
C ARG A 97 8.93 7.26 -10.34
N GLN A 98 8.37 6.71 -11.42
CA GLN A 98 6.92 6.47 -11.48
C GLN A 98 6.49 5.45 -10.42
N ASP A 99 5.20 5.49 -10.03
CA ASP A 99 4.61 4.51 -9.12
C ASP A 99 4.93 3.08 -9.57
N LEU A 100 5.15 2.20 -8.60
CA LEU A 100 5.53 0.82 -8.87
C LEU A 100 4.31 0.02 -9.30
N LEU A 101 4.19 -0.25 -10.60
CA LEU A 101 3.31 -1.31 -11.06
C LEU A 101 3.94 -2.66 -10.71
N SER A 102 3.25 -3.48 -9.92
CA SER A 102 3.81 -4.71 -9.38
C SER A 102 2.80 -5.85 -9.37
N ASP A 103 3.29 -7.06 -9.57
CA ASP A 103 2.54 -8.26 -9.22
C ASP A 103 2.81 -8.60 -7.75
N VAL A 104 1.74 -8.76 -6.97
CA VAL A 104 1.81 -9.10 -5.55
C VAL A 104 1.32 -10.53 -5.36
N THR A 105 2.20 -11.41 -4.90
CA THR A 105 1.87 -12.83 -4.66
C THR A 105 1.67 -13.06 -3.17
N LEU A 106 0.52 -13.64 -2.83
CA LEU A 106 0.18 -14.11 -1.49
C LEU A 106 0.44 -15.63 -1.48
N GLU A 107 1.22 -16.10 -0.51
CA GLU A 107 1.48 -17.53 -0.28
C GLU A 107 0.28 -18.24 0.38
N THR A 108 -0.92 -17.96 -0.13
CA THR A 108 -2.20 -18.54 0.27
C THR A 108 -3.21 -18.31 -0.86
N ALA A 109 -4.24 -19.16 -0.90
CA ALA A 109 -5.42 -18.98 -1.73
C ALA A 109 -6.69 -18.83 -0.89
N ASP A 110 -6.60 -18.61 0.42
CA ASP A 110 -7.73 -18.70 1.35
C ASP A 110 -8.60 -17.43 1.39
N TYR A 111 -8.24 -16.41 0.61
CA TYR A 111 -8.91 -15.11 0.60
C TYR A 111 -9.48 -14.79 -0.78
N THR A 112 -10.50 -13.93 -0.79
CA THR A 112 -11.21 -13.45 -1.97
C THR A 112 -11.67 -12.00 -1.75
N GLY A 113 -12.40 -11.42 -2.71
CA GLY A 113 -13.01 -10.09 -2.56
C GLY A 113 -12.00 -8.93 -2.60
N PHE A 114 -10.88 -9.11 -3.32
CA PHE A 114 -9.77 -8.15 -3.34
C PHE A 114 -10.18 -6.75 -3.80
N THR A 115 -10.12 -5.79 -2.88
CA THR A 115 -10.46 -4.38 -3.14
C THR A 115 -9.36 -3.48 -2.60
N GLY A 116 -8.83 -2.62 -3.45
CA GLY A 116 -7.82 -1.64 -3.09
C GLY A 116 -8.44 -0.33 -2.60
N VAL A 117 -7.75 0.36 -1.70
CA VAL A 117 -8.10 1.69 -1.20
C VAL A 117 -6.85 2.56 -1.21
N ASP A 118 -6.95 3.70 -1.89
CA ASP A 118 -5.93 4.75 -1.86
C ASP A 118 -6.19 5.67 -0.65
N ILE A 119 -5.24 5.79 0.28
CA ILE A 119 -5.43 6.54 1.52
C ILE A 119 -5.42 8.06 1.30
N MET A 120 -4.77 8.53 0.25
CA MET A 120 -4.69 9.96 -0.05
C MET A 120 -5.98 10.51 -0.66
N THR A 121 -6.67 9.69 -1.45
CA THR A 121 -7.93 10.07 -2.13
C THR A 121 -9.17 9.48 -1.47
N GLY A 122 -9.04 8.35 -0.77
CA GLY A 122 -10.16 7.55 -0.26
C GLY A 122 -10.88 6.73 -1.33
N LYS A 123 -10.41 6.75 -2.59
CA LYS A 123 -11.05 6.01 -3.68
C LYS A 123 -10.72 4.52 -3.56
N SER A 124 -11.75 3.70 -3.78
CA SER A 124 -11.58 2.26 -3.93
C SER A 124 -11.26 1.91 -5.38
N PHE A 125 -10.44 0.89 -5.59
CA PHE A 125 -10.12 0.35 -6.91
C PHE A 125 -10.20 -1.17 -6.92
N LYS A 126 -10.52 -1.75 -8.08
CA LYS A 126 -10.56 -3.20 -8.25
C LYS A 126 -9.13 -3.74 -8.34
N VAL A 127 -8.88 -4.86 -7.68
CA VAL A 127 -7.61 -5.58 -7.78
C VAL A 127 -7.85 -6.85 -8.59
N ALA A 128 -7.22 -6.94 -9.76
CA ALA A 128 -7.27 -8.15 -10.57
C ALA A 128 -6.49 -9.25 -9.84
N ALA A 129 -7.12 -10.38 -9.59
CA ALA A 129 -6.51 -11.49 -8.86
C ALA A 129 -6.70 -12.81 -9.62
N SER A 130 -5.67 -13.63 -9.65
CA SER A 130 -5.75 -15.02 -10.11
C SER A 130 -5.20 -15.94 -9.04
N THR A 131 -5.70 -17.18 -8.99
CA THR A 131 -5.20 -18.21 -8.07
C THR A 131 -4.59 -19.34 -8.87
N LYS A 132 -3.35 -19.73 -8.53
CA LYS A 132 -2.64 -20.86 -9.15
C LYS A 132 -1.75 -21.51 -8.10
N ASP A 133 -1.71 -22.84 -8.07
CA ASP A 133 -0.81 -23.62 -7.19
C ASP A 133 -0.91 -23.24 -5.70
N GLY A 134 -2.12 -22.98 -5.21
CA GLY A 134 -2.38 -22.60 -3.82
C GLY A 134 -1.96 -21.17 -3.44
N LYS A 135 -1.59 -20.35 -4.43
CA LYS A 135 -1.19 -18.94 -4.26
C LYS A 135 -2.13 -18.01 -4.98
N THR A 136 -2.34 -16.82 -4.43
CA THR A 136 -3.05 -15.74 -5.11
C THR A 136 -2.06 -14.71 -5.65
N VAL A 137 -2.20 -14.35 -6.93
CA VAL A 137 -1.45 -13.29 -7.58
C VAL A 137 -2.37 -12.12 -7.86
N LEU A 138 -2.10 -10.99 -7.22
CA LEU A 138 -2.71 -9.69 -7.49
C LEU A 138 -1.92 -9.02 -8.60
N LYS A 139 -2.56 -8.79 -9.73
CA LYS A 139 -1.92 -8.30 -10.95
C LYS A 139 -1.94 -6.78 -11.03
N ASN A 140 -0.84 -6.21 -11.50
CA ASN A 140 -0.74 -4.79 -11.85
C ASN A 140 -1.18 -3.86 -10.70
N VAL A 141 -0.75 -4.17 -9.48
CA VAL A 141 -1.00 -3.32 -8.31
C VAL A 141 -0.09 -2.10 -8.39
N VAL A 142 -0.68 -0.90 -8.37
CA VAL A 142 0.07 0.35 -8.28
C VAL A 142 0.45 0.60 -6.82
N ILE A 143 1.75 0.72 -6.54
CA ILE A 143 2.29 0.93 -5.19
C ILE A 143 3.04 2.28 -5.20
N PRO A 144 2.44 3.34 -4.64
CA PRO A 144 3.02 4.69 -4.62
C PRO A 144 3.97 4.88 -3.42
N ASP A 145 4.43 6.12 -3.23
CA ASP A 145 5.26 6.56 -2.11
C ASP A 145 4.49 6.77 -0.79
N TYR A 146 3.20 6.42 -0.78
CA TYR A 146 2.31 6.47 0.36
C TYR A 146 1.50 5.16 0.51
N PRO A 147 0.85 4.92 1.66
CA PRO A 147 0.09 3.69 1.88
C PRO A 147 -1.11 3.53 0.95
N VAL A 148 -1.15 2.38 0.29
CA VAL A 148 -2.38 1.80 -0.32
C VAL A 148 -2.73 0.52 0.42
N ILE A 149 -4.03 0.22 0.53
CA ILE A 149 -4.52 -0.92 1.30
C ILE A 149 -5.33 -1.83 0.41
N ILE A 150 -4.97 -3.11 0.36
CA ILE A 150 -5.76 -4.17 -0.28
C ILE A 150 -6.52 -4.92 0.80
N LYS A 151 -7.83 -4.79 0.78
CA LYS A 151 -8.76 -5.53 1.61
C LYS A 151 -9.09 -6.87 0.98
N MET A 152 -9.19 -7.92 1.78
CA MET A 152 -9.56 -9.26 1.35
C MET A 152 -10.27 -10.02 2.47
N THR A 153 -11.24 -10.85 2.11
CA THR A 153 -12.05 -11.63 3.08
C THR A 153 -11.76 -13.11 2.94
N PRO A 154 -11.83 -13.90 4.03
CA PRO A 154 -11.72 -15.35 3.94
C PRO A 154 -12.73 -15.93 2.94
N LYS A 155 -12.33 -16.96 2.21
CA LYS A 155 -13.27 -17.79 1.43
C LYS A 155 -14.19 -18.53 2.40
N LYS A 156 -15.45 -18.72 1.99
CA LYS A 156 -16.39 -19.59 2.69
C LYS A 156 -16.08 -21.05 2.42
#